data_AF-A0A7X7ST36-F1
#
_entry.id   AF-A0A7X7ST36-F1
#
_cell.length_a   1.000
_cell.length_b   1.000
_cell.length_c   1.000
_cell.angle_alpha   90.00
_cell.angle_beta   90.00
_cell.angle_gamma   90.00
#
_symmetry.space_group_name_H-M   'P 1'
#
loop_
_entity.id
_entity.type
_entity.pdbx_description
1 polymer ?
#
loop_
_entity_poly.entity_id
_entity_poly.type
_entity_poly.pdbx_seq_one_letter_code
_entity_poly.pdbx_strand_id
1 'polypeptide(L)' 'FPLEGVIPCWTEALQTMKVGGQSRIICPPDLAYGDRGSGSIKPGSTLVFDVELLEIKQPAP' A
#
# COMPACT_ATOMS: atom_id res chain seq x y z
N PHE A 1 0.32 -9.74 4.80
CA PHE A 1 0.73 -10.08 3.42
C PHE A 1 2.21 -9.77 3.28
N PRO A 2 2.95 -10.42 2.36
CA PRO A 2 4.33 -10.05 2.05
C PRO A 2 4.39 -8.64 1.46
N LEU A 3 5.30 -7.79 1.94
CA LEU A 3 5.40 -6.38 1.53
C LEU A 3 5.90 -6.19 0.08
N GLU A 4 6.55 -7.21 -0.48
CA GLU A 4 7.08 -7.18 -1.86
C GLU A 4 5.99 -7.45 -2.92
N GLY A 5 4.83 -7.97 -2.52
CA GLY A 5 3.74 -8.35 -3.43
C GLY A 5 2.63 -7.30 -3.58
N VAL A 6 2.83 -6.09 -3.05
CA VAL A 6 1.85 -5.00 -3.07
C VAL A 6 2.33 -3.83 -3.94
N ILE A 7 1.46 -2.84 -4.14
CA ILE A 7 1.81 -1.64 -4.93
C ILE A 7 2.97 -0.86 -4.29
N PRO A 8 3.83 -0.19 -5.08
CA PRO A 8 5.01 0.54 -4.57
C PRO A 8 4.69 1.51 -3.43
N CYS A 9 3.57 2.23 -3.53
CA CYS A 9 3.11 3.14 -2.49
C CYS A 9 2.96 2.46 -1.11
N TRP A 10 2.44 1.23 -1.06
CA TRP A 10 2.33 0.48 0.20
C TRP A 10 3.69 0.05 0.72
N THR A 11 4.59 -0.39 -0.17
CA THR A 11 5.96 -0.77 0.18
C THR A 11 6.69 0.38 0.86
N GLU A 12 6.58 1.60 0.35
CA GLU A 12 7.20 2.79 0.94
C GLU A 12 6.49 3.24 2.22
N ALA A 13 5.17 3.39 2.19
CA ALA A 13 4.43 3.96 3.30
C ALA A 13 4.47 3.09 4.56
N LEU A 14 4.30 1.77 4.43
CA LEU A 14 4.28 0.86 5.58
C LEU A 14 5.63 0.78 6.30
N GLN A 15 6.74 1.03 5.60
CA GLN A 15 8.08 1.07 6.22
C GLN A 15 8.24 2.25 7.19
N THR A 16 7.44 3.31 7.02
CA THR A 16 7.47 4.49 7.89
C THR A 16 6.55 4.34 9.11
N MET A 17 5.66 3.35 9.10
CA MET A 17 4.68 3.12 10.15
C MET A 17 5.25 2.27 11.30
N LYS A 18 4.69 2.48 12.49
CA LYS A 18 4.94 1.65 13.67
C LYS A 18 3.74 0.74 13.93
N VAL A 19 4.00 -0.46 14.48
CA VAL A 19 2.94 -1.39 14.90
C VAL A 19 2.01 -0.71 15.91
N GLY A 20 0.71 -0.88 15.74
CA GLY A 20 -0.37 -0.19 16.43
C GLY A 20 -0.70 1.20 15.87
N GLY A 21 0.05 1.70 14.88
CA GLY A 21 -0.16 3.02 14.28
C GLY A 21 -1.25 3.02 13.21
N GLN A 22 -1.96 4.15 13.11
CA GLN A 22 -2.92 4.42 12.04
C GLN A 22 -2.40 5.55 11.15
N SER A 23 -2.59 5.44 9.84
CA SER A 23 -2.17 6.47 8.88
C SER A 23 -3.04 6.47 7.63
N ARG A 24 -3.24 7.66 7.07
CA ARG A 24 -3.85 7.84 5.75
C ARG A 24 -2.76 7.87 4.69
N ILE A 25 -2.81 6.93 3.76
CA ILE A 25 -1.85 6.77 2.68
C ILE A 25 -2.52 7.23 1.38
N ILE A 26 -1.90 8.18 0.68
CA ILE A 26 -2.33 8.66 -0.62
C ILE A 26 -1.37 8.12 -1.66
N CYS A 27 -1.88 7.33 -2.59
CA CYS A 27 -1.11 6.66 -3.63
C CYS A 27 -1.46 7.25 -5.00
N PRO A 28 -0.60 8.11 -5.55
CA PRO A 28 -0.65 8.52 -6.95
C PRO A 28 -0.65 7.30 -7.89
N PRO A 29 -1.20 7.43 -9.12
CA PRO A 29 -1.35 6.31 -10.04
C PRO A 29 -0.01 5.64 -10.41
N ASP A 30 1.06 6.40 -10.56
CA ASP A 30 2.42 5.93 -10.83
C ASP A 30 2.99 5.01 -9.74
N LEU A 31 2.53 5.17 -8.49
CA LEU A 31 2.88 4.29 -7.36
C LEU A 31 1.77 3.27 -7.04
N ALA A 32 0.77 3.14 -7.92
CA ALA A 32 -0.37 2.24 -7.80
C ALA A 32 -0.56 1.39 -9.07
N TYR A 33 -1.66 1.60 -9.82
CA TYR A 33 -2.01 0.80 -11.01
C TYR A 33 -1.80 1.53 -12.35
N GLY A 34 -1.22 2.73 -12.31
CA GLY A 34 -0.87 3.54 -13.47
C GLY A 34 -2.04 3.80 -14.42
N ASP A 35 -1.71 4.04 -15.68
CA ASP A 35 -2.67 4.31 -16.77
C ASP A 35 -3.38 3.04 -17.27
N ARG A 36 -3.01 1.87 -16.74
CA ARG A 36 -3.72 0.61 -17.07
C ARG A 36 -4.93 0.38 -16.18
N GLY A 37 -4.89 0.89 -14.94
CA GLY A 37 -5.89 0.55 -13.94
C GLY A 37 -5.86 -0.94 -13.56
N SER A 38 -6.86 -1.39 -12.82
CA SER A 38 -6.99 -2.80 -12.41
C SER A 38 -8.42 -3.11 -11.94
N GLY A 39 -9.09 -4.06 -12.58
CA GLY A 39 -10.47 -4.44 -12.23
C GLY A 39 -11.42 -3.23 -12.27
N SER A 40 -11.92 -2.84 -11.10
CA SER A 40 -12.80 -1.66 -10.93
C SER A 40 -12.04 -0.32 -10.83
N ILE A 41 -10.71 -0.35 -10.71
CA ILE A 41 -9.88 0.84 -10.59
C ILE A 41 -9.60 1.37 -12.00
N LYS A 42 -10.10 2.59 -12.27
CA LYS A 42 -9.90 3.27 -13.55
C LYS A 42 -8.42 3.64 -13.77
N PRO A 43 -7.96 3.67 -15.03
CA PRO A 43 -6.71 4.31 -15.41
C PRO A 43 -6.47 5.66 -14.75
N GLY A 44 -5.26 5.91 -14.26
CA GLY A 44 -4.86 7.22 -13.71
C GLY A 44 -5.49 7.57 -12.36
N SER A 45 -6.18 6.63 -11.69
CA SER A 45 -6.77 6.86 -10.38
C SER A 45 -5.72 7.04 -9.29
N THR A 46 -5.86 8.11 -8.48
CA THR A 46 -5.21 8.20 -7.17
C THR A 46 -6.02 7.40 -6.16
N LEU A 47 -5.36 6.58 -5.35
CA LEU A 47 -5.99 5.78 -4.31
C LEU A 47 -5.71 6.39 -2.94
N VAL A 48 -6.70 6.38 -2.06
CA VAL A 48 -6.57 6.83 -0.67
C VAL A 48 -6.97 5.68 0.24
N PHE A 49 -6.08 5.32 1.16
CA PHE A 49 -6.28 4.24 2.11
C PHE A 49 -6.16 4.76 3.54
N ASP A 50 -7.07 4.35 4.40
CA ASP A 50 -6.91 4.46 5.85
C ASP A 50 -6.42 3.10 6.35
N VAL A 51 -5.21 3.07 6.91
CA VAL A 51 -4.50 1.83 7.26
C VAL A 51 -4.15 1.83 8.74
N GLU A 52 -4.34 0.67 9.37
CA GLU A 52 -3.84 0.36 10.71
C GLU A 52 -2.84 -0.79 10.63
N LEU A 53 -1.64 -0.58 11.18
CA LEU A 53 -0.60 -1.61 11.18
C LEU A 53 -0.72 -2.47 12.44
N LEU A 54 -1.38 -3.62 12.32
CA LEU A 54 -1.65 -4.49 13.47
C LEU A 54 -0.42 -5.27 13.96
N GLU A 55 0.39 -5.81 13.04
CA GLU A 55 1.51 -6.69 13.38
C GLU A 55 2.52 -6.76 12.21
N ILE A 56 3.81 -6.97 12.52
CA ILE A 56 4.84 -7.35 11.54
C ILE A 56 5.32 -8.77 11.89
N LYS A 57 5.09 -9.72 10.98
CA LYS A 57 5.53 -11.11 11.13
C LYS A 57 6.81 -11.34 10.34
N GLN A 58 7.79 -11.98 10.95
CA GLN A 58 8.94 -12.50 10.22
C GLN A 58 8.50 -13.71 9.38
N PRO A 59 9.02 -13.88 8.16
CA PRO A 59 8.79 -15.09 7.40
C PRO A 59 9.32 -16.29 8.19
N ALA A 60 8.63 -17.43 8.08
CA ALA A 60 9.14 -18.67 8.64
C ALA A 60 10.51 -19.00 7.99
N PRO A 61 11.49 -19.48 8.76
CA PRO A 61 12.83 -19.81 8.24
C PRO A 61 12.79 -20.90 7.17
#